data_AF-A0AAN8R2Y7-F1
#
_entry.id   AF-A0AAN8R2Y7-F1
#
_cell.length_a   1.000
_cell.length_b   1.000
_cell.length_c   1.000
_cell.angle_alpha   90.00
_cell.angle_beta   90.00
_cell.angle_gamma   90.00
#
_symmetry.space_group_name_H-M   'P 1'
#
loop_
_entity.id
_entity.type
_entity.pdbx_description
1 polymer ?
#
loop_
_entity_poly.entity_id
_entity_poly.type
_entity_poly.pdbx_seq_one_letter_code
_entity_poly.pdbx_strand_id
1 'polypeptide(L)'
;MCHLARVPSSAVVRCKDPDLVKSIYNNLEAVKGFNLFSSDGYAAKNLMFKDSTQKLMQLPMNTDSFLYLGAEYLSTIQSLQKEQATGANFRAIKRCAVGNAETAKCDTWSINNIGERGAMIECQSAPTVEECIKKIMALWEKRGWGWRKRCINQA
;
A
#
# COMPACT_ATOMS: atom_id res chain seq x y z
N MET A 1 -17.34 -16.32 -11.71
CA MET A 1 -16.19 -15.88 -10.88
C MET A 1 -16.15 -14.36 -10.92
N CYS A 2 -16.48 -13.67 -9.82
CA CYS A 2 -16.48 -12.21 -9.73
C CYS A 2 -15.92 -11.83 -8.35
N HIS A 3 -14.72 -11.28 -8.31
CA HIS A 3 -14.08 -10.78 -7.09
C HIS A 3 -13.22 -9.56 -7.43
N LEU A 4 -13.05 -8.65 -6.47
CA LEU A 4 -12.23 -7.45 -6.66
C LEU A 4 -10.73 -7.76 -6.58
N ALA A 5 -10.35 -8.66 -5.67
CA ALA A 5 -8.97 -9.10 -5.51
C ALA A 5 -8.91 -10.45 -4.79
N ARG A 6 -7.79 -11.15 -4.97
CA ARG A 6 -7.42 -12.29 -4.13
C ARG A 6 -6.48 -11.78 -3.03
N VAL A 7 -6.82 -12.06 -1.77
CA VAL A 7 -6.05 -11.59 -0.62
C VAL A 7 -5.58 -12.77 0.24
N PRO A 8 -4.45 -12.61 0.96
CA PRO A 8 -4.04 -13.58 1.98
C PRO A 8 -5.13 -13.75 3.05
N SER A 9 -5.21 -14.94 3.64
CA SER A 9 -6.07 -15.21 4.79
C SER A 9 -5.62 -14.41 6.03
N SER A 10 -6.45 -14.40 7.08
CA SER A 10 -6.03 -13.86 8.37
C SER A 10 -4.97 -14.76 9.02
N ALA A 11 -4.04 -14.17 9.77
CA ALA A 11 -2.94 -14.87 10.44
C ALA A 11 -2.83 -14.49 11.91
N VAL A 12 -2.35 -15.43 12.73
CA VAL A 12 -1.92 -15.19 14.11
C VAL A 12 -0.46 -14.71 14.06
N VAL A 13 -0.18 -13.56 14.67
CA VAL A 13 1.15 -12.92 14.62
C VAL A 13 1.79 -12.94 16.00
N ARG A 14 3.10 -13.24 16.05
CA ARG A 14 3.91 -13.24 17.27
C ARG A 14 5.33 -12.79 16.94
N CYS A 15 6.09 -12.39 17.96
CA CYS A 15 7.54 -12.22 17.86
C CYS A 15 8.22 -13.50 17.38
N LYS A 16 9.38 -13.36 16.71
CA LYS A 16 10.12 -14.47 16.12
C LYS A 16 10.81 -15.31 17.21
N ASP A 17 10.06 -16.23 17.79
CA ASP A 17 10.51 -17.19 18.79
C ASP A 17 9.98 -18.59 18.42
N PRO A 18 10.85 -19.55 18.07
CA PRO A 18 10.44 -20.85 17.56
C PRO A 18 9.68 -21.70 18.58
N ASP A 19 10.07 -21.64 19.85
CA ASP A 19 9.46 -22.43 20.92
C ASP A 19 8.08 -21.90 21.26
N LEU A 20 7.93 -20.57 21.30
CA LEU A 20 6.62 -19.94 21.48
C LEU A 20 5.70 -20.19 20.29
N VAL A 21 6.19 -20.13 19.05
CA VAL A 21 5.36 -20.42 17.87
C VAL A 21 4.83 -21.85 17.91
N LYS A 22 5.68 -22.82 18.25
CA LYS A 22 5.28 -24.22 18.39
C LYS A 22 4.29 -24.40 19.54
N SER A 23 4.55 -23.77 20.68
CA SER A 23 3.66 -23.81 21.84
C SER A 23 2.28 -23.24 21.52
N ILE A 24 2.21 -22.07 20.87
CA ILE A 24 0.95 -21.44 20.46
C ILE A 24 0.17 -22.37 19.52
N TYR A 25 0.83 -22.91 18.49
CA TYR A 25 0.17 -23.80 17.53
C TYR A 25 -0.39 -25.06 18.21
N ASN A 26 0.41 -25.70 19.07
CA ASN A 26 -0.02 -26.89 19.80
C ASN A 26 -1.19 -26.60 20.74
N ASN A 27 -1.20 -25.45 21.42
CA ASN A 27 -2.30 -25.06 22.29
C ASN A 27 -3.60 -24.82 21.50
N LEU A 28 -3.51 -24.22 20.31
CA LEU A 28 -4.67 -23.97 19.45
C LEU A 28 -5.25 -25.28 18.87
N GLU A 29 -4.39 -26.23 18.48
CA GLU A 29 -4.82 -27.55 17.99
C GLU A 29 -5.31 -28.48 19.10
N ALA A 30 -4.86 -28.29 20.35
CA ALA A 30 -5.24 -29.13 21.49
C ALA A 30 -6.63 -28.82 22.04
N VAL A 31 -7.30 -27.75 21.58
CA VAL A 31 -8.64 -27.38 22.04
C VAL A 31 -9.63 -28.49 21.65
N LYS A 32 -10.17 -29.18 22.65
CA LYS A 32 -11.20 -30.23 22.49
C LYS A 32 -12.47 -29.83 23.22
N GLY A 33 -13.63 -30.19 22.64
CA GLY A 33 -14.94 -29.93 23.24
C GLY A 33 -15.42 -28.47 23.14
N PHE A 34 -14.69 -27.62 22.42
CA PHE A 34 -15.06 -26.22 22.15
C PHE A 34 -14.82 -25.90 20.67
N ASN A 35 -15.77 -25.23 20.02
CA ASN A 35 -15.60 -24.81 18.63
C ASN A 35 -14.93 -23.44 18.56
N LEU A 36 -13.61 -23.44 18.44
CA LEU A 36 -12.79 -22.22 18.41
C LEU A 36 -13.11 -21.27 17.25
N PHE A 37 -13.71 -21.80 16.17
CA PHE A 37 -14.09 -21.03 14.99
C PHE A 37 -15.58 -20.79 14.89
N SER A 38 -16.41 -21.08 15.90
CA SER A 38 -17.82 -20.68 15.88
C SER A 38 -18.10 -19.67 16.98
N SER A 39 -18.70 -18.56 16.55
CA SER A 39 -19.27 -17.56 17.46
C SER A 39 -20.75 -17.84 17.78
N ASP A 40 -21.28 -19.02 17.47
CA ASP A 40 -22.66 -19.39 17.79
C ASP A 40 -22.89 -19.39 19.31
N GLY A 41 -24.00 -18.78 19.74
CA GLY A 41 -24.30 -18.59 21.16
C GLY A 41 -23.67 -17.33 21.78
N TYR A 42 -22.91 -16.55 21.01
CA TYR A 42 -22.39 -15.24 21.41
C TYR A 42 -23.12 -14.09 20.70
N ALA A 43 -23.01 -12.88 21.25
CA ALA A 43 -23.69 -11.69 20.73
C ALA A 43 -23.06 -11.10 19.45
N ALA A 44 -21.94 -11.65 18.98
CA ALA A 44 -21.16 -11.12 17.86
C ALA A 44 -20.58 -12.24 17.00
N LYS A 45 -20.17 -11.90 15.77
CA LYS A 45 -19.58 -12.83 14.79
C LYS A 45 -18.06 -12.66 14.70
N ASN A 46 -17.38 -13.70 14.24
CA ASN A 46 -15.92 -13.74 14.04
C ASN A 46 -15.13 -13.41 15.33
N LEU A 47 -15.56 -13.98 16.46
CA LEU A 47 -14.90 -13.82 17.75
C LEU A 47 -13.61 -14.64 17.79
N MET A 48 -12.49 -13.97 18.08
CA MET A 48 -11.11 -14.51 18.07
C MET A 48 -10.61 -14.91 16.68
N PHE A 49 -11.36 -15.75 15.97
CA PHE A 49 -11.11 -16.20 14.61
C PHE A 49 -12.35 -15.94 13.74
N LYS A 50 -12.16 -15.94 12.42
CA LYS A 50 -13.32 -15.85 11.51
C LYS A 50 -14.16 -17.11 11.60
N ASP A 51 -15.48 -16.94 11.56
CA ASP A 51 -16.41 -18.07 11.67
C ASP A 51 -16.30 -19.05 10.49
N SER A 52 -15.78 -18.56 9.37
CA SER A 52 -15.51 -19.35 8.15
C SER A 52 -14.19 -20.14 8.22
N THR A 53 -13.44 -20.08 9.32
CA THR A 53 -12.15 -20.76 9.44
C THR A 53 -12.37 -22.26 9.61
N GLN A 54 -11.71 -23.07 8.78
CA GLN A 54 -11.83 -24.53 8.84
C GLN A 54 -10.64 -25.19 9.56
N LYS A 55 -9.45 -24.60 9.43
CA LYS A 55 -8.22 -25.11 10.03
C LYS A 55 -7.17 -24.01 10.17
N LEU A 56 -6.24 -24.20 11.10
CA LEU A 56 -5.01 -23.42 11.17
C LEU A 56 -3.93 -24.12 10.34
N MET A 57 -3.05 -23.34 9.72
CA MET A 57 -1.88 -23.86 9.02
C MET A 57 -0.64 -23.18 9.53
N GLN A 58 0.33 -23.97 9.99
CA GLN A 58 1.62 -23.45 10.42
C GLN A 58 2.43 -22.98 9.22
N LEU A 59 2.92 -21.74 9.29
CA LEU A 59 3.78 -21.17 8.26
C LEU A 59 5.24 -21.59 8.47
N PRO A 60 6.05 -21.68 7.41
CA PRO A 60 7.50 -21.87 7.52
C PRO A 60 8.15 -20.79 8.38
N MET A 61 9.18 -21.15 9.17
CA MET A 61 9.85 -20.24 10.12
C MET A 61 10.54 -19.02 9.46
N ASN A 62 10.86 -19.10 8.17
CA ASN A 62 11.43 -18.00 7.39
C ASN A 62 10.36 -17.08 6.79
N THR A 63 9.08 -17.30 7.08
CA THR A 63 8.00 -16.43 6.60
C THR A 63 7.94 -15.17 7.44
N ASP A 64 8.21 -14.03 6.82
CA ASP A 64 7.94 -12.72 7.39
C ASP A 64 6.63 -12.13 6.83
N SER A 65 6.24 -10.96 7.35
CA SER A 65 5.04 -10.27 6.89
C SER A 65 5.09 -9.93 5.39
N PHE A 66 6.29 -9.69 4.83
CA PHE A 66 6.44 -9.37 3.42
C PHE A 66 6.15 -10.59 2.53
N LEU A 67 6.75 -11.72 2.85
CA LEU A 67 6.55 -12.97 2.14
C LEU A 67 5.11 -13.48 2.29
N TYR A 68 4.52 -13.34 3.47
CA TYR A 68 3.13 -13.74 3.72
C TYR A 68 2.12 -12.90 2.92
N LEU A 69 2.28 -11.58 2.93
CA LEU A 69 1.35 -10.67 2.28
C LEU A 69 1.54 -10.61 0.76
N GLY A 70 2.77 -10.81 0.29
CA GLY A 70 3.13 -10.74 -1.11
C GLY A 70 3.33 -9.31 -1.62
N ALA A 71 4.18 -9.18 -2.63
CA ALA A 71 4.59 -7.89 -3.17
C ALA A 71 3.42 -7.08 -3.75
N GLU A 72 2.47 -7.73 -4.42
CA GLU A 72 1.32 -7.08 -5.06
C GLU A 72 0.40 -6.42 -4.02
N TYR A 73 0.01 -7.16 -2.99
CA TYR A 73 -0.86 -6.67 -1.92
C TYR A 73 -0.20 -5.53 -1.15
N LEU A 74 1.09 -5.66 -0.83
CA LEU A 74 1.86 -4.61 -0.16
C LEU A 74 2.02 -3.36 -1.01
N SER A 75 2.26 -3.51 -2.31
CA SER A 75 2.37 -2.36 -3.22
C SER A 75 1.05 -1.59 -3.31
N THR A 76 -0.07 -2.31 -3.24
CA THR A 76 -1.42 -1.72 -3.22
C THR A 76 -1.65 -0.96 -1.91
N ILE A 77 -1.37 -1.58 -0.76
CA ILE A 77 -1.48 -0.90 0.55
C ILE A 77 -0.61 0.35 0.61
N GLN A 78 0.64 0.27 0.16
CA GLN A 78 1.56 1.40 0.16
C GLN A 78 1.06 2.55 -0.73
N SER A 79 0.45 2.23 -1.87
CA SER A 79 -0.13 3.23 -2.77
C SER A 79 -1.31 3.96 -2.10
N LEU A 80 -2.20 3.21 -1.46
CA LEU A 80 -3.35 3.74 -0.71
C LEU A 80 -2.91 4.58 0.50
N GLN A 81 -1.93 4.10 1.26
CA GLN A 81 -1.39 4.84 2.42
C GLN A 81 -0.68 6.12 2.01
N LYS A 82 0.00 6.13 0.86
CA LYS A 82 0.66 7.34 0.35
C LYS A 82 -0.35 8.42 -0.07
N GLU A 83 -1.53 8.02 -0.53
CA GLU A 83 -2.64 8.94 -0.79
C GLU A 83 -3.23 9.51 0.51
N GLN A 84 -3.26 8.73 1.59
CA GLN A 84 -3.82 9.15 2.89
C GLN A 84 -2.83 9.89 3.81
N ALA A 85 -1.55 9.50 3.81
CA ALA A 85 -0.49 10.14 4.60
C ALA A 85 -0.12 11.56 4.09
N THR A 86 -0.73 11.99 2.98
CA THR A 86 -0.75 13.39 2.55
C THR A 86 -1.96 14.17 3.08
N GLY A 87 -2.54 13.73 4.20
CA GLY A 87 -3.40 14.57 5.02
C GLY A 87 -2.67 15.86 5.42
N ALA A 88 -3.20 17.00 4.95
CA ALA A 88 -2.83 18.37 5.31
C ALA A 88 -1.51 18.95 4.77
N ASN A 89 -0.99 18.48 3.63
CA ASN A 89 -0.15 19.32 2.77
C ASN A 89 -0.53 19.03 1.33
N PHE A 90 -1.48 19.80 0.79
CA PHE A 90 -1.77 19.84 -0.64
C PHE A 90 -0.45 20.06 -1.40
N ARG A 91 0.16 18.98 -1.90
CA ARG A 91 1.32 19.08 -2.78
C ARG A 91 0.78 19.56 -4.11
N ALA A 92 1.10 20.79 -4.48
CA ALA A 92 0.74 21.30 -5.79
C ALA A 92 1.10 20.28 -6.89
N ILE A 93 0.16 20.03 -7.79
CA ILE A 93 0.38 19.22 -8.99
C ILE A 93 1.34 20.03 -9.87
N LYS A 94 2.61 19.60 -9.92
CA LYS A 94 3.60 20.19 -10.82
C LYS A 94 3.33 19.71 -12.25
N ARG A 95 2.95 20.63 -13.14
CA ARG A 95 2.73 20.36 -14.57
C ARG A 95 3.91 20.91 -15.36
N CYS A 96 4.49 20.11 -16.25
CA CYS A 96 5.53 20.60 -17.16
C CYS A 96 4.91 21.06 -18.49
N ALA A 97 5.17 22.29 -18.91
CA ALA A 97 4.69 22.91 -20.15
C ALA A 97 5.83 23.04 -21.16
N VAL A 98 5.59 22.61 -22.40
CA VAL A 98 6.59 22.60 -23.47
C VAL A 98 6.42 23.83 -24.36
N GLY A 99 7.43 24.71 -24.33
CA GLY A 99 7.42 25.97 -25.06
C GLY A 99 6.45 27.01 -24.52
N ASN A 100 6.43 28.17 -25.19
CA ASN A 100 5.78 29.38 -24.67
C ASN A 100 4.24 29.29 -24.68
N ALA A 101 3.67 28.68 -25.72
CA ALA A 101 2.22 28.56 -25.86
C ALA A 101 1.60 27.69 -24.74
N GLU A 102 2.25 26.57 -24.39
CA GLU A 102 1.78 25.73 -23.29
C GLU A 102 2.02 26.38 -21.93
N THR A 103 3.12 27.14 -21.78
CA THR A 103 3.43 27.85 -20.53
C THR A 103 2.34 28.87 -20.21
N ALA A 104 2.00 29.73 -21.17
CA ALA A 104 0.94 30.73 -21.01
C ALA A 104 -0.42 30.10 -20.67
N LYS A 105 -0.74 28.95 -21.27
CA LYS A 105 -1.96 28.20 -20.97
C LYS A 105 -1.92 27.60 -19.57
N CYS A 106 -0.78 27.08 -19.14
CA CYS A 106 -0.59 26.50 -17.81
C CYS A 106 -0.75 27.59 -16.73
N ASP A 107 -0.15 28.76 -16.91
CA ASP A 107 -0.23 29.86 -15.95
C ASP A 107 -1.69 30.31 -15.76
N THR A 108 -2.44 30.42 -16.86
CA THR A 108 -3.89 30.71 -16.83
C THR A 108 -4.67 29.63 -16.08
N TRP A 109 -4.33 28.35 -16.31
CA TRP A 109 -4.99 27.23 -15.64
C TRP A 109 -4.67 27.15 -14.14
N SER A 110 -3.43 27.47 -13.75
CA SER A 110 -2.98 27.45 -12.36
C SER A 110 -3.80 28.39 -11.47
N ILE A 111 -4.14 29.57 -11.99
CA ILE A 111 -4.93 30.58 -11.29
C ILE A 111 -6.40 30.17 -11.19
N ASN A 112 -6.97 29.61 -12.27
CA ASN A 112 -8.39 29.24 -12.34
C ASN A 112 -8.75 27.96 -11.57
N ASN A 113 -7.77 27.14 -11.18
CA ASN A 113 -7.99 25.89 -10.44
C ASN A 113 -8.00 26.08 -8.91
N ILE A 114 -7.85 27.32 -8.42
CA ILE A 114 -7.89 27.65 -7.00
C ILE A 114 -9.36 27.81 -6.57
N GLY A 115 -10.07 26.70 -6.41
CA GLY A 115 -11.47 26.62 -5.93
C GLY A 115 -11.74 25.32 -5.16
N GLU A 116 -12.82 25.27 -4.37
CA GLU A 116 -13.11 24.35 -3.23
C GLU A 116 -12.86 22.82 -3.36
N ARG A 117 -12.49 22.29 -4.53
CA ARG A 117 -12.06 20.88 -4.73
C ARG A 117 -10.87 20.72 -5.69
N GLY A 118 -10.23 21.81 -6.09
CA GLY A 118 -9.08 21.82 -6.99
C GLY A 118 -7.77 21.62 -6.24
N ALA A 119 -6.87 20.80 -6.81
CA ALA A 119 -5.50 20.76 -6.34
C ALA A 119 -4.74 21.98 -6.86
N MET A 120 -3.90 22.61 -6.00
CA MET A 120 -2.99 23.68 -6.42
C MET A 120 -2.15 23.19 -7.61
N ILE A 121 -2.04 23.96 -8.69
CA ILE A 121 -1.22 23.60 -9.86
C ILE A 121 0.01 24.50 -9.88
N GLU A 122 1.18 23.91 -10.07
CA GLU A 122 2.45 24.63 -10.24
C GLU A 122 2.99 24.36 -11.65
N CYS A 123 3.23 25.40 -12.44
CA CYS A 123 3.70 25.27 -13.82
C CYS A 123 5.23 25.32 -13.89
N GLN A 124 5.82 24.34 -14.54
CA GLN A 124 7.26 24.28 -14.84
C GLN A 124 7.43 24.25 -16.35
N SER A 125 8.28 25.09 -16.95
CA SER A 125 8.46 25.10 -18.40
C SER A 125 9.75 24.42 -18.85
N ALA A 126 9.74 23.86 -20.06
CA ALA A 126 10.93 23.42 -20.78
C ALA A 126 10.76 23.65 -22.30
N PRO A 127 11.84 23.83 -23.07
CA PRO A 127 11.77 24.01 -24.51
C PRO A 127 11.39 22.71 -25.26
N THR A 128 11.68 21.54 -24.71
CA THR A 128 11.39 20.23 -25.33
C THR A 128 10.76 19.25 -24.35
N VAL A 129 10.14 18.20 -24.91
CA VAL A 129 9.53 17.12 -24.15
C VAL A 129 10.59 16.36 -23.34
N GLU A 130 11.76 16.11 -23.92
CA GLU A 130 12.88 15.40 -23.28
C GLU A 130 13.38 16.17 -22.05
N GLU A 131 13.47 17.49 -22.13
CA GLU A 131 13.87 18.32 -20.99
C GLU A 131 12.80 18.33 -19.90
N CYS A 132 11.52 18.35 -20.26
CA CYS A 132 10.43 18.17 -19.30
C CYS A 132 10.50 16.81 -18.59
N ILE A 133 10.74 15.72 -19.32
CA ILE A 133 10.91 14.37 -18.74
C ILE A 133 12.09 14.35 -17.77
N LYS A 134 13.25 14.91 -18.14
CA LYS A 134 14.42 15.01 -17.25
C LYS A 134 14.09 15.73 -15.95
N LYS A 135 13.36 16.85 -16.01
CA LYS A 135 12.92 17.60 -14.82
C LYS A 135 11.98 16.77 -13.93
N ILE A 136 11.03 16.05 -14.53
CA ILE A 136 10.10 15.18 -13.80
C ILE A 136 10.89 14.06 -13.09
N MET A 137 11.78 13.37 -13.80
CA MET A 137 12.56 12.27 -13.23
C MET A 137 13.45 12.72 -12.06
N ALA A 138 14.07 13.90 -12.16
CA ALA A 138 14.86 14.48 -11.07
C ALA A 138 14.02 14.82 -9.82
N LEU A 139 12.77 15.25 -10.00
CA LEU A 139 11.85 15.51 -8.88
C LEU A 139 11.47 14.22 -8.14
N TRP A 140 11.33 13.10 -8.86
CA TRP A 140 10.97 11.82 -8.27
C TRP A 140 12.13 11.24 -7.45
N GLU A 141 13.36 11.43 -7.91
CA GLU A 141 14.58 11.03 -7.21
C GLU A 141 14.74 11.76 -5.87
N LYS A 142 14.50 13.08 -5.84
CA LYS A 142 14.53 13.89 -4.60
C LYS A 142 13.41 13.57 -3.61
N ARG A 143 12.25 13.07 -4.09
CA ARG A 143 11.09 12.71 -3.26
C ARG A 143 11.14 11.27 -2.72
N GLY A 144 12.31 10.63 -2.72
CA GLY A 144 12.53 9.34 -2.05
C GLY A 144 12.18 8.10 -2.87
N TRP A 145 11.92 8.22 -4.18
CA TRP A 145 11.76 7.04 -5.06
C TRP A 145 13.09 6.37 -5.45
N GLY A 146 14.22 6.85 -4.91
CA GLY A 146 15.54 6.25 -5.10
C GLY A 146 15.65 4.78 -4.65
N TRP A 147 14.72 4.28 -3.82
CA TRP A 147 14.69 2.87 -3.42
C TRP A 147 14.20 1.92 -4.52
N ARG A 148 13.44 2.39 -5.52
CA ARG A 148 13.00 1.53 -6.65
C ARG A 148 14.10 1.23 -7.66
N LYS A 149 15.15 2.06 -7.78
CA LYS A 149 16.29 1.77 -8.67
C LYS A 149 17.22 0.67 -8.12
N ARG A 150 17.11 0.32 -6.84
CA ARG A 150 17.98 -0.71 -6.22
C ARG A 150 17.46 -2.14 -6.40
N CYS A 151 16.18 -2.33 -6.74
CA CYS A 151 15.58 -3.65 -6.94
C CYS A 151 15.56 -4.13 -8.41
N ILE A 152 15.96 -3.29 -9.38
CA ILE A 152 16.00 -3.68 -10.80
C ILE A 152 17.39 -4.21 -11.20
N ASN A 153 18.45 -3.87 -10.45
CA ASN A 153 19.84 -4.27 -10.76
C ASN A 153 20.40 -5.36 -9.82
N GLN A 154 19.54 -6.21 -9.25
CA GLN A 154 19.95 -7.42 -8.52
C GLN A 154 19.13 -8.64 -8.97
N ALA A 155 19.06 -8.84 -10.28
CA ALA A 155 18.73 -10.11 -10.92
C ALA A 155 19.79 -10.40 -11.98
#